data_AF-A0A2E9I545-F1
#
_entry.id   AF-A0A2E9I545-F1
#
_cell.length_a   1.000
_cell.length_b   1.000
_cell.length_c   1.000
_cell.angle_alpha   90.00
_cell.angle_beta   90.00
_cell.angle_gamma   90.00
#
_symmetry.space_group_name_H-M   'P 1'
#
loop_
_entity.id
_entity.type
_entity.pdbx_description
1 polymer ?
#
loop_
_entity_poly.entity_id
_entity_poly.type
_entity_poly.pdbx_seq_one_letter_code
_entity_poly.pdbx_strand_id
1 'polypeptide(L)'
;MSDSSPLRLASYNIRAGLGSDLRRDPLRVLSAISALDADVVVLQEADFRLGSRHSALPLDRIEPETGLRPLPVARNAVSLGWHGIAVLARPELTVDQIHHYPLPGLEPRGAVSVDLPGLRVVGVHLGLLRHSRRQQLDFIRNALDALPPLPTVILGDFNEWSRKVGLGRLAQRYNIVTPGRTYPSTLPLGALDRVAHCAALDIRVLAPPRKENGCHPSDHLPILAEVHHTRRSQPRPLQQ
;
A
#
# COMPACT_ATOMS: atom_id res chain seq x y z
N MET A 1 21.36 -16.98 -14.40
CA MET A 1 20.67 -15.72 -14.08
C MET A 1 19.19 -16.00 -14.23
N SER A 2 18.50 -16.43 -13.16
CA SER A 2 17.03 -16.51 -13.23
C SER A 2 16.53 -15.07 -13.15
N ASP A 3 16.02 -14.54 -14.25
CA ASP A 3 15.19 -13.33 -14.23
C ASP A 3 13.97 -13.69 -13.37
N SER A 4 14.02 -13.40 -12.06
CA SER A 4 12.84 -13.53 -11.23
C SER A 4 11.84 -12.51 -11.76
N SER A 5 10.63 -12.96 -12.10
CA SER A 5 9.56 -12.06 -12.52
C SER A 5 9.41 -10.91 -11.51
N PRO A 6 9.17 -9.67 -11.98
CA PRO A 6 9.09 -8.53 -11.09
C PRO A 6 7.92 -8.70 -10.12
N LEU A 7 8.14 -8.31 -8.86
CA LEU A 7 7.12 -8.40 -7.82
C LEU A 7 6.02 -7.37 -8.09
N ARG A 8 4.76 -7.81 -8.11
CA ARG A 8 3.59 -6.94 -8.26
C ARG A 8 3.07 -6.51 -6.91
N LEU A 9 3.03 -5.20 -6.69
CA LEU A 9 2.49 -4.57 -5.50
C LEU A 9 1.23 -3.80 -5.84
N ALA A 10 0.21 -3.94 -5.00
CA ALA A 10 -0.98 -3.11 -5.07
C ALA A 10 -1.27 -2.41 -3.75
N SER A 11 -1.99 -1.29 -3.85
CA SER A 11 -2.61 -0.65 -2.70
C SER A 11 -4.07 -0.34 -2.99
N TYR A 12 -4.93 -0.54 -1.99
CA TYR A 12 -6.34 -0.27 -2.11
C TYR A 12 -6.98 0.20 -0.80
N ASN A 13 -7.48 1.44 -0.77
CA ASN A 13 -8.38 1.88 0.29
C ASN A 13 -9.78 1.29 0.05
N ILE A 14 -10.17 0.33 0.89
CA ILE A 14 -11.41 -0.44 0.72
C ILE A 14 -12.60 0.15 1.48
N ARG A 15 -12.40 1.28 2.18
CA ARG A 15 -13.44 2.02 2.91
C ARG A 15 -14.32 1.13 3.81
N ALA A 16 -13.69 0.21 4.54
CA ALA A 16 -14.37 -0.80 5.35
C ALA A 16 -15.50 -1.54 4.59
N GLY A 17 -15.23 -1.90 3.34
CA GLY A 17 -16.11 -2.63 2.44
C GLY A 17 -17.26 -1.84 1.84
N LEU A 18 -17.33 -0.53 2.07
CA LEU A 18 -18.43 0.32 1.62
C LEU A 18 -18.20 0.80 0.19
N GLY A 19 -18.99 0.26 -0.75
CA GLY A 19 -18.88 0.61 -2.16
C GLY A 19 -19.45 1.97 -2.54
N SER A 20 -19.33 2.31 -3.83
CA SER A 20 -19.86 3.55 -4.39
C SER A 20 -21.39 3.62 -4.38
N ASP A 21 -22.06 2.49 -4.14
CA ASP A 21 -23.51 2.36 -3.91
C ASP A 21 -23.90 2.48 -2.43
N LEU A 22 -22.93 2.79 -1.55
CA LEU A 22 -23.12 2.86 -0.11
C LEU A 22 -23.59 1.54 0.53
N ARG A 23 -23.31 0.41 -0.13
CA ARG A 23 -23.56 -0.92 0.42
C ARG A 23 -22.25 -1.60 0.79
N ARG A 24 -22.26 -2.29 1.93
CA ARG A 24 -21.12 -3.12 2.34
C ARG A 24 -21.24 -4.48 1.71
N ASP A 25 -20.21 -4.84 0.95
CA ASP A 25 -20.12 -6.12 0.28
C ASP A 25 -18.66 -6.58 0.31
N PRO A 26 -18.26 -7.39 1.31
CA PRO A 26 -16.88 -7.84 1.44
C PRO A 26 -16.46 -8.78 0.31
N LEU A 27 -17.38 -9.58 -0.25
CA LEU A 27 -17.05 -10.50 -1.35
C LEU A 27 -16.74 -9.72 -2.63
N ARG A 28 -17.46 -8.63 -2.89
CA ARG A 28 -17.14 -7.70 -3.99
C ARG A 28 -15.74 -7.09 -3.83
N VAL A 29 -15.33 -6.78 -2.61
CA VAL A 29 -13.96 -6.30 -2.33
C VAL A 29 -12.93 -7.41 -2.55
N LEU A 30 -13.17 -8.61 -2.05
CA LEU A 30 -12.27 -9.76 -2.26
C LEU A 30 -12.11 -10.11 -3.73
N SER A 31 -13.20 -10.13 -4.51
CA SER A 31 -13.13 -10.32 -5.97
C SER A 31 -12.27 -9.24 -6.65
N ALA A 32 -12.43 -7.97 -6.26
CA ALA A 32 -11.60 -6.90 -6.80
C ALA A 32 -10.13 -7.01 -6.40
N ILE A 33 -9.83 -7.48 -5.18
CA ILE A 33 -8.47 -7.78 -4.73
C ILE A 33 -7.87 -8.93 -5.55
N SER A 34 -8.62 -10.01 -5.75
CA SER A 34 -8.19 -11.17 -6.55
C SER A 34 -7.86 -10.76 -7.99
N ALA A 35 -8.69 -9.90 -8.60
CA ALA A 35 -8.50 -9.46 -9.97
C ALA A 35 -7.20 -8.68 -10.18
N LEU A 36 -6.63 -8.06 -9.13
CA LEU A 36 -5.37 -7.31 -9.23
C LEU A 36 -4.19 -8.19 -9.62
N ASP A 37 -4.25 -9.49 -9.34
CA ASP A 37 -3.17 -10.45 -9.56
C ASP A 37 -1.81 -9.90 -9.06
N ALA A 38 -1.84 -9.37 -7.84
CA ALA A 38 -0.70 -8.80 -7.15
C ALA A 38 -0.09 -9.83 -6.20
N ASP A 39 1.21 -9.75 -5.99
CA ASP A 39 1.92 -10.62 -5.05
C ASP A 39 1.76 -10.14 -3.61
N VAL A 40 1.66 -8.82 -3.42
CA VAL A 40 1.38 -8.17 -2.14
C VAL A 40 0.37 -7.05 -2.33
N VAL A 41 -0.63 -6.99 -1.46
CA VAL A 41 -1.68 -5.97 -1.45
C VAL A 41 -1.70 -5.27 -0.09
N VAL A 42 -1.46 -3.95 -0.09
CA VAL A 42 -1.67 -3.10 1.08
C VAL A 42 -3.09 -2.57 1.08
N LEU A 43 -3.86 -2.87 2.11
CA LEU A 43 -5.23 -2.39 2.27
C LEU A 43 -5.29 -1.25 3.28
N GLN A 44 -6.06 -0.20 2.97
CA GLN A 44 -6.44 0.84 3.93
C GLN A 44 -7.93 0.74 4.28
N GLU A 45 -8.27 1.14 5.50
CA GLU A 45 -9.62 0.95 6.07
C GLU A 45 -10.06 -0.52 6.08
N ALA A 46 -9.11 -1.41 6.36
CA ALA A 46 -9.32 -2.85 6.45
C ALA A 46 -10.12 -3.27 7.70
N ASP A 47 -10.25 -2.38 8.69
CA ASP A 47 -10.96 -2.61 9.94
C ASP A 47 -12.04 -1.53 10.14
N PHE A 48 -13.13 -1.90 10.81
CA PHE A 48 -14.09 -0.91 11.30
C PHE A 48 -13.44 0.01 12.35
N ARG A 49 -13.85 1.29 12.37
CA ARG A 49 -13.26 2.31 13.26
C ARG A 49 -13.86 2.32 14.67
N LEU A 50 -14.97 1.63 14.90
CA LEU A 50 -15.70 1.59 16.17
C LEU A 50 -15.42 0.29 16.95
N GLY A 51 -15.52 0.39 18.28
CA GLY A 51 -15.40 -0.75 19.19
C GLY A 51 -14.04 -1.44 19.10
N SER A 52 -14.06 -2.77 19.12
CA SER A 52 -12.87 -3.63 19.06
C SER A 52 -12.16 -3.66 17.69
N ARG A 53 -12.62 -2.87 16.71
CA ARG A 53 -12.02 -2.76 15.36
C ARG A 53 -11.98 -4.08 14.60
N HIS A 54 -13.12 -4.76 14.52
CA HIS A 54 -13.28 -5.96 13.71
C HIS A 54 -12.86 -5.72 12.25
N SER A 55 -12.30 -6.74 11.61
CA SER A 55 -12.02 -6.78 10.19
C SER A 55 -13.27 -6.43 9.37
N ALA A 56 -13.11 -5.62 8.33
CA ALA A 56 -14.15 -5.35 7.34
C ALA A 56 -14.33 -6.53 6.36
N LEU A 57 -13.37 -7.45 6.31
CA LEU A 57 -13.37 -8.63 5.45
C LEU A 57 -13.45 -9.92 6.30
N PRO A 58 -14.24 -10.92 5.91
CA PRO A 58 -14.27 -12.21 6.58
C PRO A 58 -12.92 -12.92 6.42
N LEU A 59 -12.18 -13.08 7.53
CA LEU A 59 -10.79 -13.58 7.54
C LEU A 59 -10.65 -14.95 6.86
N ASP A 60 -11.63 -15.84 7.08
CA ASP A 60 -11.72 -17.19 6.54
C ASP A 60 -11.94 -17.24 5.02
N ARG A 61 -12.36 -16.13 4.41
CA ARG A 61 -12.57 -16.03 2.95
C ARG A 61 -11.43 -15.33 2.22
N ILE A 62 -10.52 -14.64 2.91
CA ILE A 62 -9.49 -13.84 2.24
C ILE A 62 -8.62 -14.70 1.33
N GLU A 63 -8.04 -15.77 1.87
CA GLU A 63 -7.14 -16.64 1.11
C GLU A 63 -7.88 -17.46 0.03
N PRO A 64 -9.02 -18.11 0.32
CA PRO A 64 -9.78 -18.83 -0.71
C PRO A 64 -10.25 -17.97 -1.89
N GLU A 65 -10.63 -16.71 -1.65
CA GLU A 65 -11.17 -15.81 -2.69
C GLU A 65 -10.08 -15.06 -3.46
N THR A 66 -8.90 -14.85 -2.87
CA THR A 66 -7.86 -13.99 -3.46
C THR A 66 -6.55 -14.72 -3.78
N GLY A 67 -6.33 -15.90 -3.19
CA GLY A 67 -5.04 -16.57 -3.20
C GLY A 67 -3.95 -15.79 -2.46
N LEU A 68 -4.33 -14.87 -1.55
CA LEU A 68 -3.43 -14.10 -0.70
C LEU A 68 -3.77 -14.38 0.76
N ARG A 69 -2.75 -14.61 1.59
CA ARG A 69 -2.91 -14.74 3.03
C ARG A 69 -2.76 -13.38 3.72
N PRO A 70 -3.53 -13.11 4.79
CA PRO A 70 -3.26 -11.99 5.69
C PRO A 70 -1.91 -12.16 6.38
N LEU A 71 -1.08 -11.12 6.38
CA LEU A 71 0.09 -11.04 7.23
C LEU A 71 -0.31 -10.61 8.65
N PRO A 72 0.37 -11.10 9.71
CA PRO A 72 -0.02 -10.89 11.09
C PRO A 72 0.37 -9.49 11.59
N VAL A 73 -0.17 -8.45 10.97
CA VAL A 73 0.09 -7.05 11.33
C VAL A 73 -0.83 -6.57 12.46
N ALA A 74 -2.01 -7.18 12.61
CA ALA A 74 -2.94 -6.88 13.70
C ALA A 74 -2.36 -7.25 15.07
N ARG A 75 -2.69 -6.48 16.10
CA ARG A 75 -2.28 -6.73 17.50
C ARG A 75 -3.39 -7.32 18.37
N ASN A 76 -4.50 -7.72 17.77
CA ASN A 76 -5.63 -8.37 18.44
C ASN A 76 -6.22 -9.43 17.50
N ALA A 77 -7.10 -10.29 18.03
CA ALA A 77 -7.63 -11.45 17.30
C ALA A 77 -8.74 -11.12 16.28
N VAL A 78 -9.32 -9.92 16.31
CA VAL A 78 -10.51 -9.58 15.52
C VAL A 78 -10.22 -8.62 14.37
N SER A 79 -9.16 -7.83 14.47
CA SER A 79 -8.70 -6.92 13.41
C SER A 79 -7.92 -7.71 12.36
N LEU A 80 -8.07 -7.29 11.11
CA LEU A 80 -7.22 -7.71 10.01
C LEU A 80 -5.96 -6.84 9.93
N GLY A 81 -6.09 -5.56 10.27
CA GLY A 81 -5.03 -4.58 10.18
C GLY A 81 -4.54 -4.01 11.51
N TRP A 82 -3.58 -3.10 11.40
CA TRP A 82 -3.16 -2.20 12.47
C TRP A 82 -3.43 -0.75 12.06
N HIS A 83 -4.20 -0.01 12.87
CA HIS A 83 -4.81 1.26 12.48
C HIS A 83 -5.59 1.21 11.15
N GLY A 84 -6.20 0.07 10.82
CA GLY A 84 -6.92 -0.12 9.57
C GLY A 84 -6.03 -0.35 8.35
N ILE A 85 -4.71 -0.57 8.53
CA ILE A 85 -3.80 -0.99 7.47
C ILE A 85 -3.56 -2.49 7.59
N ALA A 86 -3.92 -3.22 6.54
CA ALA A 86 -3.61 -4.64 6.43
C ALA A 86 -2.65 -4.89 5.26
N VAL A 87 -1.93 -5.99 5.33
CA VAL A 87 -1.06 -6.45 4.23
C VAL A 87 -1.44 -7.89 3.92
N LEU A 88 -1.82 -8.15 2.67
CA LEU A 88 -2.05 -9.49 2.14
C LEU A 88 -0.87 -9.84 1.24
N ALA A 89 -0.45 -11.10 1.25
CA ALA A 89 0.66 -11.57 0.42
C ALA A 89 0.43 -12.99 -0.09
N ARG A 90 1.04 -13.34 -1.22
CA ARG A 90 1.07 -14.71 -1.73
C ARG A 90 1.61 -15.68 -0.66
N PRO A 91 1.01 -16.87 -0.46
CA PRO A 91 1.44 -17.83 0.56
C PRO A 91 2.91 -18.28 0.45
N GLU A 92 3.50 -18.17 -0.74
CA GLU A 92 4.87 -18.58 -1.02
C GLU A 92 5.89 -17.51 -0.60
N LEU A 93 5.46 -16.26 -0.39
CA LEU A 93 6.36 -15.17 0.00
C LEU A 93 6.78 -15.30 1.46
N THR A 94 8.09 -15.34 1.68
CA THR A 94 8.68 -15.26 3.03
C THR A 94 8.63 -13.82 3.53
N VAL A 95 8.27 -13.66 4.80
CA VAL A 95 8.28 -12.38 5.52
C VAL A 95 9.37 -12.45 6.57
N ASP A 96 10.35 -11.56 6.48
CA ASP A 96 11.49 -11.51 7.38
C ASP A 96 11.14 -10.75 8.66
N GLN A 97 10.53 -9.57 8.54
CA GLN A 97 10.18 -8.69 9.66
C GLN A 97 8.89 -7.90 9.40
N ILE A 98 8.21 -7.49 10.47
CA ILE A 98 7.06 -6.58 10.43
C ILE A 98 7.31 -5.45 11.42
N HIS A 99 7.12 -4.20 10.98
CA HIS A 99 7.25 -3.01 11.83
C HIS A 99 5.97 -2.18 11.84
N HIS A 100 5.68 -1.57 12.99
CA HIS A 100 4.54 -0.66 13.18
C HIS A 100 5.02 0.75 13.48
N TYR A 101 4.41 1.74 12.84
CA TYR A 101 4.77 3.15 12.98
C TYR A 101 3.56 3.96 13.46
N PRO A 102 3.49 4.33 14.76
CA PRO A 102 2.37 5.10 15.29
C PRO A 102 2.51 6.54 14.85
N LEU A 103 1.72 6.92 13.85
CA LEU A 103 1.89 8.20 13.17
C LEU A 103 1.37 9.35 14.04
N PRO A 104 2.12 10.46 14.19
CA PRO A 104 1.67 11.60 14.97
C PRO A 104 0.46 12.29 14.33
N GLY A 105 -0.41 12.86 15.16
CA GLY A 105 -1.57 13.63 14.70
C GLY A 105 -2.79 13.47 15.61
N LEU A 106 -3.83 14.26 15.34
CA LEU A 106 -5.10 14.21 16.09
C LEU A 106 -5.89 12.94 15.78
N GLU A 107 -5.85 12.50 14.52
CA GLU A 107 -6.47 11.25 14.11
C GLU A 107 -5.52 10.07 14.37
N PRO A 108 -6.00 8.96 14.96
CA PRO A 108 -5.19 7.76 15.14
C PRO A 108 -4.88 7.13 13.77
N ARG A 109 -3.70 7.40 13.24
CA ARG A 109 -3.19 6.85 11.97
C ARG A 109 -1.95 5.99 12.24
N GLY A 110 -1.70 5.05 11.34
CA GLY A 110 -0.52 4.18 11.39
C GLY A 110 0.14 4.08 10.03
N ALA A 111 1.35 3.55 10.03
CA ALA A 111 1.94 2.88 8.87
C ALA A 111 2.47 1.52 9.32
N VAL A 112 2.55 0.57 8.40
CA VAL A 112 3.11 -0.76 8.64
C VAL A 112 4.16 -1.01 7.57
N SER A 113 5.29 -1.62 7.93
CA SER A 113 6.20 -2.18 6.94
C SER A 113 6.35 -3.68 7.11
N VAL A 114 6.57 -4.35 6.00
CA VAL A 114 6.87 -5.77 5.89
C VAL A 114 8.15 -5.89 5.11
N ASP A 115 9.14 -6.54 5.70
CA ASP A 115 10.39 -6.87 5.03
C ASP A 115 10.23 -8.24 4.39
N LEU A 116 10.47 -8.27 3.08
CA LEU A 116 10.63 -9.45 2.26
C LEU A 116 12.13 -9.59 1.93
N PRO A 117 12.59 -10.77 1.49
CA PRO A 117 13.96 -10.95 1.05
C PRO A 117 14.39 -9.90 0.00
N GLY A 118 15.23 -8.95 0.42
CA GLY A 118 15.76 -7.88 -0.42
C GLY A 118 14.85 -6.67 -0.68
N LEU A 119 13.65 -6.60 -0.09
CA LEU A 119 12.68 -5.52 -0.31
C LEU A 119 11.87 -5.20 0.94
N ARG A 120 11.75 -3.92 1.31
CA ARG A 120 10.81 -3.42 2.30
C ARG A 120 9.58 -2.81 1.63
N VAL A 121 8.41 -3.31 1.97
CA VAL A 121 7.11 -2.78 1.52
C VAL A 121 6.45 -2.04 2.68
N VAL A 122 6.13 -0.76 2.50
CA VAL A 122 5.54 0.10 3.54
C VAL A 122 4.14 0.53 3.13
N GLY A 123 3.14 0.12 3.90
CA GLY A 123 1.77 0.57 3.76
C GLY A 123 1.48 1.83 4.57
N VAL A 124 0.89 2.85 3.93
CA VAL A 124 0.53 4.11 4.60
C VAL A 124 -0.95 4.46 4.44
N HIS A 125 -1.51 5.13 5.45
CA HIS A 125 -2.78 5.84 5.37
C HIS A 125 -2.66 7.14 6.16
N LEU A 126 -2.30 8.22 5.46
CA LEU A 126 -1.98 9.49 6.11
C LEU A 126 -3.23 10.26 6.56
N GLY A 127 -3.05 11.18 7.50
CA GLY A 127 -4.13 12.00 8.05
C GLY A 127 -4.74 12.99 7.03
N LEU A 128 -5.98 13.40 7.28
CA LEU A 128 -6.70 14.32 6.39
C LEU A 128 -6.17 15.76 6.45
N LEU A 129 -5.63 16.16 7.60
CA LEU A 129 -5.06 17.50 7.81
C LEU A 129 -3.64 17.59 7.26
N ARG A 130 -3.36 18.62 6.45
CA ARG A 130 -2.04 18.85 5.84
C ARG A 130 -0.92 18.92 6.88
N HIS A 131 -1.17 19.57 8.02
CA HIS A 131 -0.18 19.67 9.09
C HIS A 131 0.18 18.29 9.67
N SER A 132 -0.83 17.45 9.93
CA SER A 132 -0.61 16.06 10.35
C SER A 132 0.19 15.30 9.30
N ARG A 133 -0.21 15.31 8.02
CA ARG A 133 0.56 14.63 6.95
C ARG A 133 2.02 15.01 6.94
N ARG A 134 2.34 16.30 7.09
CA ARG A 134 3.73 16.78 7.13
C ARG A 134 4.53 16.13 8.26
N GLN A 135 3.99 16.12 9.48
CA GLN A 135 4.64 15.47 10.63
C GLN A 135 4.78 13.96 10.42
N GLN A 136 3.74 13.33 9.86
CA GLN A 136 3.73 11.88 9.59
C GLN A 136 4.77 11.48 8.55
N LEU A 137 4.94 12.27 7.49
CA LEU A 137 5.97 12.03 6.47
C LEU A 137 7.38 12.18 7.04
N ASP A 138 7.62 13.19 7.89
CA ASP A 138 8.91 13.33 8.59
C ASP A 138 9.15 12.13 9.53
N PHE A 139 8.12 11.69 10.27
CA PHE A 139 8.19 10.53 11.16
C PHE A 139 8.52 9.25 10.40
N ILE A 140 7.80 8.95 9.32
CA ILE A 140 8.03 7.75 8.48
C ILE A 140 9.46 7.76 7.94
N ARG A 141 9.93 8.88 7.38
CA ARG A 141 11.30 8.99 6.86
C ARG A 141 12.32 8.68 7.96
N ASN A 142 12.23 9.36 9.10
CA ASN A 142 13.18 9.18 10.19
C ASN A 142 13.15 7.74 10.75
N ALA A 143 11.97 7.13 10.86
CA ALA A 143 11.83 5.75 11.33
C ALA A 143 12.42 4.73 10.34
N LEU A 144 12.26 4.96 9.03
CA LEU A 144 12.86 4.11 8.00
C LEU A 144 14.39 4.27 7.92
N ASP A 145 14.90 5.49 8.10
CA ASP A 145 16.35 5.75 8.13
C ASP A 145 17.07 5.11 9.34
N ALA A 146 16.34 4.84 10.42
CA ALA A 146 16.86 4.17 11.61
C ALA A 146 16.93 2.63 11.50
N LEU A 147 16.36 2.05 10.43
CA LEU A 147 16.36 0.61 10.21
C LEU A 147 17.55 0.18 9.33
N PRO A 148 17.93 -1.12 9.35
CA PRO A 148 18.88 -1.66 8.39
C PRO A 148 18.49 -1.31 6.94
N PRO A 149 19.46 -0.94 6.09
CA PRO A 149 19.17 -0.46 4.75
C PRO A 149 18.60 -1.58 3.88
N LEU A 150 17.39 -1.37 3.36
CA LEU A 150 16.76 -2.21 2.36
C LEU A 150 16.20 -1.34 1.22
N PRO A 151 16.22 -1.82 -0.04
CA PRO A 151 15.38 -1.27 -1.09
C PRO A 151 13.95 -1.14 -0.57
N THR A 152 13.37 0.05 -0.65
CA THR A 152 12.12 0.37 0.05
C THR A 152 11.13 0.99 -0.92
N VAL A 153 9.90 0.47 -0.88
CA VAL A 153 8.73 1.00 -1.57
C VAL A 153 7.64 1.30 -0.55
N ILE A 154 7.05 2.48 -0.66
CA ILE A 154 5.98 2.99 0.19
C ILE A 154 4.76 3.20 -0.69
N LEU A 155 3.63 2.61 -0.35
CA LEU A 155 2.40 2.72 -1.12
C LEU A 155 1.19 2.79 -0.20
N GLY A 156 0.15 3.47 -0.66
CA GLY A 156 -1.00 3.74 0.20
C GLY A 156 -1.79 4.95 -0.22
N ASP A 157 -2.76 5.27 0.62
CA ASP A 157 -3.52 6.51 0.56
C ASP A 157 -2.74 7.62 1.30
N PHE A 158 -2.21 8.56 0.52
CA PHE A 158 -1.46 9.70 1.07
C PHE A 158 -2.37 10.84 1.49
N ASN A 159 -3.68 10.79 1.19
CA ASN A 159 -4.64 11.86 1.43
C ASN A 159 -4.17 13.24 0.93
N GLU A 160 -3.38 13.24 -0.15
CA GLU A 160 -2.73 14.43 -0.68
C GLU A 160 -3.21 14.76 -2.10
N TRP A 161 -4.01 15.82 -2.17
CA TRP A 161 -4.58 16.33 -3.42
C TRP A 161 -3.53 17.00 -4.32
N SER A 162 -2.48 17.59 -3.73
CA SER A 162 -1.42 18.24 -4.50
C SER A 162 -0.50 17.22 -5.15
N ARG A 163 -0.37 17.32 -6.48
CA ARG A 163 0.60 16.51 -7.24
C ARG A 163 2.02 17.06 -7.23
N LYS A 164 2.25 18.27 -6.71
CA LYS A 164 3.55 18.96 -6.80
C LYS A 164 4.22 19.21 -5.46
N VAL A 165 3.46 19.64 -4.44
CA VAL A 165 4.05 20.21 -3.20
C VAL A 165 3.74 19.43 -1.93
N GLY A 166 2.79 18.51 -1.97
CA GLY A 166 2.29 17.86 -0.76
C GLY A 166 3.24 16.82 -0.15
N LEU A 167 4.03 16.15 -0.99
CA LEU A 167 4.90 15.03 -0.60
C LEU A 167 6.40 15.40 -0.58
N GLY A 168 6.72 16.70 -0.63
CA GLY A 168 8.11 17.19 -0.73
C GLY A 168 9.05 16.67 0.37
N ARG A 169 8.52 16.37 1.57
CA ARG A 169 9.30 15.80 2.68
C ARG A 169 9.79 14.38 2.39
N LEU A 170 8.95 13.58 1.74
CA LEU A 170 9.30 12.23 1.31
C LEU A 170 10.14 12.25 0.03
N ALA A 171 9.85 13.21 -0.86
CA ALA A 171 10.56 13.41 -2.13
C ALA A 171 12.06 13.71 -1.97
N GLN A 172 12.52 14.07 -0.77
CA GLN A 172 13.95 14.24 -0.47
C GLN A 172 14.74 12.93 -0.54
N ARG A 173 14.08 11.79 -0.28
CA ARG A 173 14.72 10.47 -0.21
C ARG A 173 14.14 9.46 -1.20
N TYR A 174 12.90 9.66 -1.61
CA TYR A 174 12.13 8.75 -2.44
C TYR A 174 11.63 9.43 -3.70
N ASN A 175 11.67 8.72 -4.81
CA ASN A 175 10.99 9.13 -6.04
C ASN A 175 9.50 8.85 -5.88
N ILE A 176 8.67 9.87 -6.14
CA ILE A 176 7.21 9.76 -6.02
C ILE A 176 6.61 9.48 -7.39
N VAL A 177 5.93 8.35 -7.51
CA VAL A 177 5.16 7.93 -8.67
C VAL A 177 3.68 8.17 -8.40
N THR A 178 2.98 8.79 -9.36
CA THR A 178 1.54 9.01 -9.33
C THR A 178 0.86 8.12 -10.38
N PRO A 179 0.32 6.94 -9.99
CA PRO A 179 -0.26 5.99 -10.95
C PRO A 179 -1.46 6.54 -11.74
N GLY A 180 -2.21 7.46 -11.15
CA GLY A 180 -3.40 8.06 -11.75
C GLY A 180 -4.27 8.76 -10.72
N ARG A 181 -5.42 9.27 -11.16
CA ARG A 181 -6.47 9.73 -10.25
C ARG A 181 -7.24 8.51 -9.75
N THR A 182 -7.46 8.43 -8.45
CA THR A 182 -8.04 7.27 -7.77
C THR A 182 -9.32 7.60 -7.01
N TYR A 183 -9.60 8.89 -6.74
CA TYR A 183 -10.73 9.32 -5.93
C TYR A 183 -11.50 10.50 -6.55
N PRO A 184 -12.84 10.55 -6.47
CA PRO A 184 -13.71 9.41 -6.17
C PRO A 184 -13.70 8.40 -7.33
N SER A 185 -13.95 7.12 -7.04
CA SER A 185 -13.81 6.02 -8.01
C SER A 185 -14.75 6.12 -9.21
N THR A 186 -15.93 6.72 -9.02
CA THR A 186 -16.95 6.93 -10.08
C THR A 186 -16.60 8.05 -11.04
N LEU A 187 -15.83 9.05 -10.60
CA LEU A 187 -15.33 10.15 -11.43
C LEU A 187 -13.96 10.59 -10.86
N PRO A 188 -12.86 9.92 -11.25
CA PRO A 188 -11.57 10.16 -10.60
C PRO A 188 -11.03 11.57 -10.87
N LEU A 189 -10.92 12.36 -9.81
CA LEU A 189 -10.44 13.75 -9.83
C LEU A 189 -9.12 13.92 -9.06
N GLY A 190 -9.08 13.37 -7.85
CA GLY A 190 -7.94 13.33 -6.95
C GLY A 190 -7.10 12.10 -7.22
N ALA A 191 -5.81 12.30 -7.36
CA ALA A 191 -4.85 11.23 -7.16
C ALA A 191 -4.56 11.27 -5.65
N LEU A 192 -5.08 10.37 -4.83
CA LEU A 192 -4.76 10.34 -3.40
C LEU A 192 -3.75 9.24 -3.07
N ASP A 193 -3.87 8.13 -3.80
CA ASP A 193 -3.00 6.97 -3.67
C ASP A 193 -1.71 7.17 -4.47
N ARG A 194 -0.56 6.82 -3.88
CA ARG A 194 0.77 6.98 -4.50
C ARG A 194 1.66 5.78 -4.25
N VAL A 195 2.71 5.70 -5.05
CA VAL A 195 3.88 4.88 -4.78
C VAL A 195 5.08 5.81 -4.60
N ALA A 196 5.91 5.55 -3.59
CA ALA A 196 7.20 6.20 -3.40
C ALA A 196 8.28 5.12 -3.29
N HIS A 197 9.43 5.28 -3.94
CA HIS A 197 10.48 4.26 -3.93
C HIS A 197 11.88 4.87 -3.86
N CYS A 198 12.82 4.14 -3.30
CA CYS A 198 14.21 4.58 -3.28
C CYS A 198 14.90 4.34 -4.64
N ALA A 199 16.09 4.92 -4.82
CA ALA A 199 16.85 4.83 -6.09
C ALA A 199 17.34 3.42 -6.47
N ALA A 200 17.28 2.46 -5.53
CA ALA A 200 17.62 1.06 -5.80
C ALA A 200 16.52 0.31 -6.56
N LEU A 201 15.36 0.95 -6.76
CA LEU A 201 14.17 0.38 -7.40
C LEU A 201 13.72 1.26 -8.55
N ASP A 202 13.17 0.62 -9.58
CA ASP A 202 12.35 1.23 -10.61
C ASP A 202 10.91 0.69 -10.49
N ILE A 203 9.94 1.56 -10.73
CA ILE A 203 8.52 1.25 -10.54
C ILE A 203 7.79 1.41 -11.86
N ARG A 204 7.26 0.30 -12.37
CA ARG A 204 6.39 0.31 -13.54
C ARG A 204 4.94 0.27 -13.09
N VAL A 205 4.23 1.38 -13.26
CA VAL A 205 2.79 1.42 -13.02
C VAL A 205 2.06 0.54 -14.03
N LEU A 206 1.15 -0.29 -13.53
CA LEU A 206 0.24 -1.08 -14.34
C LEU A 206 -1.15 -0.47 -14.30
N ALA A 207 -1.93 -0.68 -15.37
CA ALA A 207 -3.35 -0.39 -15.33
C ALA A 207 -4.03 -1.45 -14.44
N PRO A 208 -4.78 -1.06 -13.39
CA PRO A 208 -5.58 -2.02 -12.66
C PRO A 208 -6.66 -2.61 -13.57
N PRO A 209 -7.18 -3.81 -13.25
CA PRO A 209 -8.26 -4.44 -14.00
C PRO A 209 -9.44 -3.48 -14.13
N ARG A 210 -10.05 -3.47 -15.33
CA ARG A 210 -11.29 -2.71 -15.50
C ARG A 210 -12.38 -3.39 -14.70
N LYS A 211 -13.20 -2.59 -14.02
CA LYS A 211 -14.45 -3.07 -13.42
C LYS A 211 -15.33 -3.62 -14.54
N GLU A 212 -15.68 -4.90 -14.46
CA GLU A 212 -16.45 -5.56 -15.51
C GLU A 212 -17.87 -5.00 -15.62
N ASN A 213 -18.60 -4.84 -14.50
CA ASN A 213 -19.94 -4.24 -14.43
C ASN A 213 -20.29 -3.75 -13.01
N GLY A 214 -21.33 -2.92 -12.87
CA GLY A 214 -21.90 -2.54 -11.55
C GLY A 214 -21.19 -1.39 -10.82
N CYS A 215 -21.32 -1.35 -9.50
CA CYS A 215 -20.77 -0.30 -8.63
C CYS A 215 -19.32 -0.59 -8.23
N HIS A 216 -18.54 0.46 -7.92
CA HIS A 216 -17.18 0.24 -7.44
C HIS A 216 -17.19 -0.35 -6.02
N PRO A 217 -16.27 -1.28 -5.69
CA PRO A 217 -16.18 -1.87 -4.35
C PRO A 217 -15.81 -0.86 -3.25
N SER A 218 -15.26 0.29 -3.64
CA SER A 218 -14.86 1.40 -2.77
C SER A 218 -15.03 2.73 -3.52
N ASP A 219 -14.97 3.85 -2.81
CA ASP A 219 -14.83 5.20 -3.38
C ASP A 219 -13.40 5.51 -3.84
N HIS A 220 -12.43 4.63 -3.59
CA HIS A 220 -11.12 4.65 -4.24
C HIS A 220 -11.03 3.63 -5.38
N LEU A 221 -10.16 3.89 -6.36
CA LEU A 221 -9.63 2.91 -7.30
C LEU A 221 -8.30 2.36 -6.76
N PRO A 222 -8.02 1.05 -6.93
CA PRO A 222 -6.73 0.49 -6.54
C PRO A 222 -5.61 1.03 -7.44
N ILE A 223 -4.39 1.00 -6.91
CA ILE A 223 -3.16 1.19 -7.69
C ILE A 223 -2.38 -0.13 -7.76
N LEU A 224 -1.74 -0.38 -8.89
CA LEU A 224 -0.95 -1.59 -9.16
C LEU A 224 0.38 -1.20 -9.81
N ALA A 225 1.47 -1.81 -9.37
CA ALA A 225 2.79 -1.57 -9.95
C ALA A 225 3.69 -2.80 -9.87
N GLU A 226 4.59 -2.94 -10.83
CA GLU A 226 5.72 -3.86 -10.78
C GLU A 226 6.95 -3.17 -10.18
N VAL A 227 7.65 -3.89 -9.32
CA VAL A 227 8.89 -3.46 -8.69
C VAL A 227 10.06 -4.15 -9.36
N HIS A 228 11.00 -3.34 -9.87
CA HIS A 228 12.20 -3.80 -10.54
C HIS A 228 13.42 -3.32 -9.76
N HIS A 229 14.38 -4.20 -9.46
CA HIS A 229 15.65 -3.73 -8.92
C HIS A 229 16.45 -3.02 -10.01
N THR A 230 16.97 -1.83 -9.71
CA THR A 230 17.85 -1.15 -10.65
C THR A 230 19.13 -1.98 -10.80
N ARG A 231 19.47 -2.36 -12.04
CA ARG A 231 20.75 -2.99 -12.31
C ARG A 231 21.82 -1.98 -11.93
N ARG A 232 22.62 -2.26 -10.90
CA ARG A 232 23.82 -1.45 -10.64
C ARG A 232 24.67 -1.49 -11.92
N SER A 233 24.91 -0.34 -12.53
CA SER A 233 25.98 -0.20 -13.51
C SER A 233 27.27 -0.63 -12.82
N GLN A 234 27.81 -1.78 -13.21
CA GLN A 234 29.18 -2.11 -12.85
C GLN A 234 30.06 -0.98 -13.41
N PRO A 235 30.96 -0.38 -12.62
CA PRO A 235 31.95 0.51 -13.19
C PRO A 235 32.69 -0.27 -14.28
N ARG A 236 32.72 0.28 -15.50
CA ARG A 236 33.55 -0.29 -16.58
C ARG A 236 34.97 -0.40 -16.02
N PRO A 237 35.64 -1.57 -16.08
CA PRO A 237 37.06 -1.60 -15.80
C PRO A 237 37.73 -0.62 -16.76
N LEU A 238 38.56 0.29 -16.22
CA LEU A 238 39.45 1.08 -17.05
C LEU A 238 40.27 0.09 -17.87
N GLN A 239 40.08 0.10 -19.19
CA GLN A 239 41.00 -0.56 -20.10
C GLN A 239 42.34 0.16 -19.94
N GLN A 240 43.34 -0.57 -19.45
CA GLN A 240 44.75 -0.18 -19.49
C GLN A 240 45.28 -0.31 -20.92
#